data_AF-A0A4R9JZG5-F1
#
_entry.id   AF-A0A4R9JZG5-F1
#
_cell.length_a   1.000
_cell.length_b   1.000
_cell.length_c   1.000
_cell.angle_alpha   90.00
_cell.angle_beta   90.00
_cell.angle_gamma   90.00
#
_symmetry.space_group_name_H-M   'P 1'
#
loop_
_entity.id
_entity.type
_entity.pdbx_description
1 polymer ?
#
loop_
_entity_poly.entity_id
_entity_poly.type
_entity_poly.pdbx_seq_one_letter_code
_entity_poly.pdbx_strand_id
1 'polypeptide(L)'
;MKELIVNLQGKLDSLLGNTFRDKTDPLLRIEPHKILLDARDLQVWDEKGLLSLKNSSLSHPSSQYAACGLSETLIGDWNRLGLREKIPYFKTREEAKFYLVSGQSSEHFSEPNESTAACPACLQILRVQGKGNYRCPECSHTFYLTADYRTASYEKLF
;
A
#
# COMPACT_ATOMS: atom_id res chain seq x y z
N MET A 1 5.20 -1.25 20.40
CA MET A 1 5.88 -1.22 19.09
C MET A 1 6.37 0.21 18.88
N LYS A 2 7.68 0.42 18.76
CA LYS A 2 8.25 1.76 18.60
C LYS A 2 8.07 2.27 17.17
N GLU A 3 8.04 3.57 16.99
CA GLU A 3 7.96 4.22 15.68
C GLU A 3 9.35 4.66 15.23
N LEU A 4 9.69 4.37 13.97
CA LEU A 4 10.93 4.77 13.33
C LEU A 4 10.61 5.49 12.02
N ILE A 5 11.13 6.70 11.83
CA ILE A 5 11.04 7.42 10.57
C ILE A 5 12.42 7.44 9.93
N VAL A 6 12.49 6.97 8.69
CA VAL A 6 13.73 6.94 7.90
C VAL A 6 13.53 7.82 6.68
N ASN A 7 14.25 8.93 6.62
CA ASN A 7 14.28 9.78 5.43
C ASN A 7 15.30 9.21 4.44
N LEU A 8 14.82 8.75 3.29
CA LEU A 8 15.64 8.30 2.17
C LEU A 8 16.01 9.53 1.35
N GLN A 9 17.29 9.88 1.34
CA GLN A 9 17.78 11.09 0.69
C GLN A 9 18.92 10.77 -0.29
N GLY A 10 19.00 11.54 -1.37
CA GLY A 10 20.09 11.42 -2.35
C GLY A 10 19.97 10.16 -3.20
N LYS A 11 20.93 9.24 -3.07
CA LYS A 11 21.03 8.04 -3.91
C LYS A 11 20.85 6.76 -3.10
N LEU A 12 19.77 6.01 -3.37
CA LEU A 12 19.51 4.68 -2.83
C LEU A 12 20.15 3.62 -3.73
N ASP A 13 21.44 3.43 -3.55
CA ASP A 13 22.19 2.34 -4.15
C ASP A 13 22.53 1.26 -3.11
N SER A 14 23.31 0.26 -3.51
CA SER A 14 23.78 -0.79 -2.60
C SER A 14 24.50 -0.27 -1.35
N LEU A 15 25.19 0.88 -1.40
CA LEU A 15 25.90 1.43 -0.24
C LEU A 15 24.91 2.00 0.77
N LEU A 16 23.95 2.81 0.31
CA LEU A 16 22.91 3.35 1.18
C LEU A 16 21.99 2.23 1.70
N GLY A 17 21.66 1.25 0.86
CA GLY A 17 20.88 0.08 1.23
C GLY A 17 21.55 -0.79 2.31
N ASN A 18 22.88 -0.96 2.24
CA ASN A 18 23.64 -1.62 3.29
C ASN A 18 23.68 -0.79 4.57
N THR A 19 23.97 0.50 4.45
CA THR A 19 23.98 1.43 5.60
C THR A 19 22.64 1.47 6.32
N PHE A 20 21.53 1.41 5.57
CA PHE A 20 20.19 1.27 6.11
C PHE A 20 20.09 0.02 6.97
N ARG A 21 20.39 -1.15 6.43
CA ARG A 21 20.31 -2.43 7.15
C ARG A 21 21.21 -2.47 8.38
N ASP A 22 22.46 -2.00 8.26
CA ASP A 22 23.41 -1.98 9.37
C ASP A 22 22.89 -1.14 10.55
N LYS A 23 22.13 -0.09 10.28
CA LYS A 23 21.52 0.77 11.30
C LYS A 23 20.18 0.26 11.80
N THR A 24 19.35 -0.31 10.93
CA THR A 24 17.99 -0.73 11.29
C THR A 24 17.94 -2.13 11.88
N ASP A 25 18.62 -3.10 11.27
CA ASP A 25 18.49 -4.53 11.63
C ASP A 25 18.81 -4.81 13.11
N PRO A 26 19.85 -4.22 13.72
CA PRO A 26 20.09 -4.41 15.16
C PRO A 26 18.92 -3.95 16.03
N LEU A 27 18.26 -2.84 15.65
CA LEU A 27 17.09 -2.31 16.38
C LEU A 27 15.87 -3.21 16.19
N LEU A 28 15.64 -3.67 14.95
CA LEU A 28 14.49 -4.50 14.59
C LEU A 28 14.57 -5.93 15.15
N ARG A 29 15.78 -6.42 15.46
CA ARG A 29 15.98 -7.70 16.15
C ARG A 29 15.63 -7.66 17.64
N ILE A 30 15.76 -6.50 18.28
CA ILE A 30 15.47 -6.33 19.70
C ILE A 30 13.96 -6.30 19.93
N GLU A 31 13.25 -5.51 19.12
CA GLU A 31 11.79 -5.40 19.22
C GLU A 31 11.15 -5.02 17.87
N PRO A 32 9.87 -5.35 17.65
CA PRO A 32 9.15 -4.91 16.46
C PRO A 32 8.99 -3.39 16.40
N HIS A 33 9.11 -2.83 15.19
CA HIS A 33 8.94 -1.40 14.94
C HIS A 33 7.90 -1.13 13.84
N LYS A 34 7.32 0.07 13.89
CA LYS A 34 6.53 0.69 12.82
C LYS A 34 7.44 1.65 12.07
N ILE A 35 7.76 1.34 10.83
CA ILE A 35 8.82 2.01 10.06
C ILE A 35 8.19 2.76 8.91
N LEU A 36 8.40 4.08 8.88
CA LEU A 36 8.00 4.96 7.79
C LEU A 36 9.22 5.34 6.96
N LEU A 37 9.24 4.96 5.69
CA LEU A 37 10.26 5.32 4.72
C LEU A 37 9.81 6.55 3.92
N ASP A 38 10.43 7.71 4.15
CA ASP A 38 10.10 8.94 3.43
C ASP A 38 11.07 9.15 2.28
N ALA A 39 10.58 9.05 1.04
CA ALA A 39 11.39 9.13 -0.17
C ALA A 39 11.32 10.49 -0.88
N ARG A 40 10.77 11.54 -0.24
CA ARG A 40 10.56 12.85 -0.89
C ARG A 40 11.86 13.49 -1.41
N ASP A 41 12.98 13.24 -0.73
CA ASP A 41 14.29 13.77 -1.10
C ASP A 41 15.16 12.72 -1.82
N LEU A 42 14.57 11.60 -2.25
CA LEU A 42 15.27 10.56 -2.99
C LEU A 42 15.33 10.92 -4.47
N GLN A 43 16.55 11.09 -4.98
CA GLN A 43 16.79 11.56 -6.35
C GLN A 43 17.11 10.43 -7.31
N VAL A 44 17.87 9.44 -6.84
CA VAL A 44 18.38 8.32 -7.67
C VAL A 44 18.26 7.03 -6.88
N TRP A 45 17.94 5.93 -7.56
CA TRP A 45 17.93 4.58 -6.98
C TRP A 45 18.45 3.55 -7.97
N ASP A 46 18.89 2.42 -7.44
CA ASP A 46 19.11 1.21 -8.22
C ASP A 46 18.32 0.03 -7.64
N GLU A 47 18.25 -1.05 -8.42
CA GLU A 47 17.54 -2.27 -8.01
C GLU A 47 18.10 -2.85 -6.70
N LYS A 48 19.41 -2.79 -6.46
CA LYS A 48 20.04 -3.33 -5.24
C LYS A 48 19.64 -2.53 -4.01
N GLY A 49 19.53 -1.21 -4.12
CA GLY A 49 19.07 -0.32 -3.06
C GLY A 49 17.62 -0.63 -2.67
N LEU A 50 16.73 -0.76 -3.66
CA LEU A 50 15.32 -1.12 -3.42
C LEU A 50 15.18 -2.53 -2.82
N LEU A 51 15.92 -3.51 -3.36
CA LEU A 51 15.92 -4.87 -2.82
C LEU A 51 16.46 -4.92 -1.38
N SER A 52 17.36 -4.00 -0.99
CA SER A 52 17.83 -3.92 0.40
C SER A 52 16.70 -3.56 1.36
N LEU A 53 15.83 -2.61 0.99
CA LEU A 53 14.63 -2.27 1.76
C LEU A 53 13.66 -3.45 1.85
N LYS A 54 13.40 -4.10 0.71
CA LYS A 54 12.55 -5.30 0.64
C LYS A 54 13.08 -6.40 1.56
N ASN A 55 14.37 -6.71 1.47
CA ASN A 55 15.00 -7.74 2.27
C ASN A 55 14.98 -7.44 3.77
N SER A 56 15.11 -6.17 4.17
CA SER A 56 14.91 -5.76 5.57
C SER A 56 13.49 -6.07 6.05
N SER A 57 12.47 -5.76 5.25
CA SER A 57 11.07 -6.06 5.60
C SER A 57 10.79 -7.56 5.69
N LEU A 58 11.40 -8.36 4.83
CA LEU A 58 11.27 -9.82 4.84
C LEU A 58 12.00 -10.46 6.04
N SER A 59 13.13 -9.89 6.44
CA SER A 59 13.94 -10.39 7.56
C SER A 59 13.32 -10.06 8.92
N HIS A 60 12.41 -9.08 8.97
CA HIS A 60 11.76 -8.61 10.21
C HIS A 60 10.23 -8.59 10.06
N PRO A 61 9.57 -9.76 9.88
CA PRO A 61 8.15 -9.85 9.54
C PRO A 61 7.20 -9.36 10.64
N SER A 62 7.68 -9.25 11.88
CA SER A 62 6.92 -8.68 13.00
C SER A 62 6.88 -7.15 12.97
N SER A 63 7.80 -6.52 12.24
CA SER A 63 7.83 -5.06 12.04
C SER A 63 6.95 -4.67 10.86
N GLN A 64 6.31 -3.52 10.97
CA GLN A 64 5.42 -2.97 9.94
C GLN A 64 6.14 -1.88 9.18
N TYR A 65 5.98 -1.86 7.87
CA TYR A 65 6.60 -0.87 7.00
C TYR A 65 5.53 -0.11 6.21
N ALA A 66 5.80 1.17 5.96
CA ALA A 66 5.06 1.98 5.02
C ALA A 66 6.04 2.98 4.38
N ALA A 67 5.75 3.42 3.15
CA ALA A 67 6.54 4.44 2.48
C ALA A 67 5.67 5.64 2.08
N CYS A 68 6.29 6.80 1.85
CA CYS A 68 5.62 7.95 1.25
C CYS A 68 6.56 8.78 0.37
N GLY A 69 5.99 9.65 -0.45
CA GLY A 69 6.76 10.59 -1.26
C GLY A 69 7.53 9.96 -2.41
N LEU A 70 7.05 8.84 -2.94
CA LEU A 70 7.64 8.21 -4.11
C LEU A 70 7.31 9.02 -5.37
N SER A 71 8.29 9.23 -6.24
CA SER A 71 8.06 9.76 -7.59
C SER A 71 7.39 8.71 -8.49
N GLU A 72 6.76 9.12 -9.60
CA GLU A 72 6.08 8.20 -10.52
C GLU A 72 7.03 7.12 -11.09
N THR A 73 8.25 7.51 -11.44
CA THR A 73 9.29 6.58 -11.90
C THR A 73 9.69 5.59 -10.81
N LEU A 74 9.79 6.05 -9.55
CA LEU A 74 10.11 5.19 -8.42
C LEU A 74 8.96 4.21 -8.14
N ILE A 75 7.70 4.65 -8.24
CA ILE A 75 6.52 3.78 -8.10
C ILE A 75 6.58 2.63 -9.11
N GLY A 76 6.96 2.91 -10.36
CA GLY A 76 7.15 1.89 -11.39
C GLY A 76 8.12 0.79 -10.97
N ASP A 77 9.32 1.16 -10.52
CA ASP A 77 10.32 0.21 -10.02
C ASP A 77 9.91 -0.48 -8.72
N TRP A 78 9.26 0.25 -7.81
CA TRP A 78 8.75 -0.27 -6.54
C TRP A 78 7.75 -1.39 -6.76
N ASN A 79 6.83 -1.21 -7.72
CA ASN A 79 5.84 -2.21 -8.10
C ASN A 79 6.49 -3.37 -8.86
N ARG A 80 7.35 -3.08 -9.85
CA ARG A 80 8.08 -4.11 -10.64
C ARG A 80 8.87 -5.07 -9.75
N LEU A 81 9.49 -4.56 -8.69
CA LEU A 81 10.28 -5.36 -7.75
C LEU A 81 9.44 -5.96 -6.60
N GLY A 82 8.13 -5.74 -6.59
CA GLY A 82 7.21 -6.27 -5.60
C GLY A 82 7.45 -5.73 -4.18
N LEU A 83 7.94 -4.49 -4.04
CA LEU A 83 8.07 -3.87 -2.72
C LEU A 83 6.70 -3.53 -2.14
N ARG A 84 5.71 -3.17 -2.96
CA ARG A 84 4.35 -2.78 -2.54
C ARG A 84 3.67 -3.81 -1.64
N GLU A 85 3.95 -5.10 -1.84
CA GLU A 85 3.38 -6.21 -1.07
C GLU A 85 3.86 -6.26 0.38
N LYS A 86 5.06 -5.73 0.65
CA LYS A 86 5.70 -5.73 1.97
C LYS A 86 5.83 -4.34 2.57
N ILE A 87 5.91 -3.33 1.71
CA ILE A 87 6.06 -1.92 2.04
C ILE A 87 5.06 -1.15 1.17
N PRO A 88 3.79 -1.05 1.59
CA PRO A 88 2.81 -0.20 0.90
C PRO A 88 3.28 1.25 0.94
N TYR A 89 3.00 1.99 -0.14
CA TYR A 89 3.30 3.42 -0.20
C TYR A 89 2.01 4.25 -0.17
N PHE A 90 2.15 5.48 0.33
CA PHE A 90 1.07 6.46 0.45
C PHE A 90 1.51 7.79 -0.12
N LYS A 91 0.54 8.65 -0.44
CA LYS A 91 0.83 9.96 -1.04
C LYS A 91 1.49 10.88 -0.01
N THR A 92 0.98 10.84 1.22
CA THR A 92 1.42 11.72 2.31
C THR A 92 2.06 10.94 3.45
N ARG A 93 2.87 11.64 4.25
CA ARG A 93 3.47 11.07 5.45
C ARG A 93 2.40 10.75 6.49
N GLU A 94 1.36 11.56 6.54
CA GLU A 94 0.24 11.45 7.46
C GLU A 94 -0.57 10.17 7.18
N GLU A 95 -0.85 9.86 5.90
CA GLU A 95 -1.48 8.61 5.48
C GLU A 95 -0.63 7.39 5.86
N ALA A 96 0.68 7.42 5.57
CA ALA A 96 1.58 6.33 5.93
C ALA A 96 1.65 6.12 7.45
N LYS A 97 1.71 7.20 8.23
CA LYS A 97 1.64 7.12 9.69
C LYS A 97 0.32 6.53 10.14
N PHE A 98 -0.80 7.02 9.60
CA PHE A 98 -2.13 6.52 9.93
C PHE A 98 -2.24 5.01 9.69
N TYR A 99 -1.73 4.52 8.55
CA TYR A 99 -1.67 3.08 8.26
C TYR A 99 -0.88 2.30 9.31
N LEU A 100 0.29 2.81 9.72
CA LEU A 100 1.13 2.15 10.73
C LEU A 100 0.47 2.16 12.12
N VAL A 101 -0.21 3.24 12.50
CA VAL A 101 -0.80 3.37 13.85
C VAL A 101 -2.17 2.72 13.98
N SER A 102 -2.97 2.68 12.91
CA SER A 102 -4.35 2.18 12.93
C SER A 102 -4.50 0.69 13.18
N GLY A 103 -3.38 -0.06 13.23
CA GLY A 103 -3.37 -1.46 13.67
C GLY A 103 -4.17 -2.33 12.72
N GLN A 104 -3.55 -2.72 11.60
CA GLN A 104 -4.10 -3.60 10.55
C GLN A 104 -5.29 -4.47 11.01
N SER A 105 -6.51 -3.99 10.77
CA SER A 105 -7.53 -4.85 10.21
C SER A 105 -7.19 -4.90 8.73
N SER A 106 -6.72 -6.05 8.31
CA SER A 106 -6.26 -6.38 6.96
C SER A 106 -7.40 -6.28 5.95
N GLU A 107 -7.83 -5.07 5.61
CA GLU A 107 -8.63 -4.83 4.42
C GLU A 107 -7.86 -3.84 3.56
N HIS A 108 -7.16 -4.40 2.57
CA HIS A 108 -6.61 -3.77 1.39
C HIS A 108 -6.80 -2.25 1.28
N PHE A 109 -5.79 -1.48 1.68
CA PHE A 109 -5.49 -0.21 1.01
C PHE A 109 -4.92 -0.54 -0.38
N SER A 110 -5.77 -1.11 -1.23
CA SER A 110 -5.70 -0.81 -2.65
C SER A 110 -5.79 0.72 -2.75
N GLU A 111 -5.07 1.31 -3.70
CA GLU A 111 -5.44 2.64 -4.16
C GLU A 111 -6.96 2.68 -4.39
N PRO A 112 -7.62 3.86 -4.39
CA PRO A 112 -8.90 3.97 -5.06
C PRO A 112 -8.64 3.66 -6.54
N ASN A 113 -8.57 2.38 -6.89
CA ASN A 113 -8.81 1.94 -8.23
C ASN A 113 -10.21 2.46 -8.48
N GLU A 114 -10.30 3.48 -9.32
CA GLU A 114 -11.53 3.77 -10.03
C GLU A 114 -11.88 2.49 -10.80
N SER A 115 -12.54 1.59 -10.10
CA SER A 115 -13.02 0.36 -10.67
C SER A 115 -14.38 0.67 -11.26
N THR A 116 -14.70 -0.01 -12.36
CA THR A 116 -16.00 0.10 -12.99
C THR A 116 -16.77 -1.21 -12.80
N ALA A 117 -18.04 -1.11 -12.44
CA ALA A 117 -18.95 -2.25 -12.38
C ALA A 117 -20.18 -1.97 -13.26
N ALA A 118 -20.73 -3.00 -13.90
CA ALA A 118 -21.98 -2.86 -14.65
C ALA A 118 -23.17 -3.01 -13.70
N CYS A 119 -24.19 -2.17 -13.84
CA CYS A 119 -25.46 -2.36 -13.14
C CYS A 119 -26.10 -3.68 -13.62
N PRO A 120 -26.52 -4.58 -12.72
CA PRO A 120 -27.13 -5.85 -13.13
C PRO A 120 -28.51 -5.68 -13.79
N ALA A 121 -29.18 -4.54 -13.60
CA ALA A 121 -30.52 -4.29 -14.14
C ALA A 121 -30.53 -3.57 -15.50
N CYS A 122 -29.57 -2.66 -15.75
CA CYS A 122 -29.55 -1.84 -16.96
C CYS A 122 -28.20 -1.85 -17.70
N LEU A 123 -27.21 -2.59 -17.20
CA LEU A 123 -25.87 -2.75 -17.76
C LEU A 123 -25.05 -1.44 -17.88
N GLN A 124 -25.55 -0.33 -17.33
CA GLN A 124 -24.78 0.90 -17.25
C GLN A 124 -23.51 0.72 -16.45
N ILE A 125 -22.42 1.33 -16.91
CA ILE A 125 -21.11 1.24 -16.26
C ILE A 125 -21.01 2.32 -15.19
N LEU A 126 -20.79 1.92 -13.95
CA LEU A 126 -20.67 2.80 -12.78
C LEU A 126 -19.23 2.83 -12.30
N ARG A 127 -18.75 4.01 -11.90
CA ARG A 127 -17.54 4.11 -11.08
C ARG A 127 -17.88 3.68 -9.66
N VAL A 128 -17.10 2.74 -9.14
CA VAL A 128 -17.28 2.13 -7.82
C VAL A 128 -15.98 2.20 -7.03
N GLN A 129 -16.09 2.32 -5.71
CA GLN A 129 -14.96 2.42 -4.77
C GLN A 129 -15.01 1.21 -3.83
N GLY A 130 -14.54 0.06 -4.33
CA GLY A 130 -14.48 -1.18 -3.55
C GLY A 130 -15.83 -1.86 -3.31
N LYS A 131 -15.83 -2.88 -2.44
CA LYS A 131 -17.00 -3.71 -2.11
C LYS A 131 -18.08 -2.90 -1.38
N GLY A 132 -19.35 -3.20 -1.60
CA GLY A 132 -20.44 -2.55 -0.87
C GLY A 132 -21.77 -2.47 -1.60
N ASN A 133 -22.71 -1.74 -1.00
CA ASN A 133 -24.02 -1.46 -1.57
C ASN A 133 -23.93 -0.27 -2.53
N TYR A 134 -24.42 -0.47 -3.75
CA TYR A 134 -24.48 0.56 -4.78
C TYR A 134 -25.90 0.77 -5.25
N ARG A 135 -26.24 2.02 -5.56
CA ARG A 135 -27.49 2.39 -6.22
C ARG A 135 -27.17 2.96 -7.60
N CYS A 136 -27.77 2.39 -8.63
CA CYS A 136 -27.56 2.87 -9.99
C CYS A 136 -28.22 4.25 -10.19
N PRO A 137 -27.50 5.27 -10.67
CA PRO A 137 -28.09 6.59 -10.92
C PRO A 137 -29.07 6.57 -12.09
N GLU A 138 -28.88 5.67 -13.06
CA GLU A 138 -29.71 5.59 -14.26
C GLU A 138 -31.05 4.91 -13.99
N CYS A 139 -31.04 3.74 -13.35
CA CYS A 139 -32.26 2.93 -13.15
C CYS A 139 -32.71 2.82 -11.69
N SER A 140 -32.02 3.49 -10.76
CA SER A 140 -32.27 3.40 -9.31
C SER A 140 -32.14 2.01 -8.68
N HIS A 141 -31.71 0.98 -9.42
CA HIS A 141 -31.55 -0.37 -8.90
C HIS A 141 -30.43 -0.45 -7.86
N THR A 142 -30.68 -1.14 -6.75
CA THR A 142 -29.71 -1.36 -5.67
C THR A 142 -29.11 -2.76 -5.79
N PHE A 143 -27.78 -2.86 -5.75
CA PHE A 143 -27.05 -4.12 -5.84
C PHE A 143 -25.82 -4.13 -4.94
N TYR A 144 -25.33 -5.33 -4.60
CA TYR A 144 -24.08 -5.50 -3.87
C TYR A 144 -22.94 -5.83 -4.81
N LEU A 145 -21.82 -5.15 -4.62
CA LEU A 145 -20.57 -5.45 -5.28
C LEU A 145 -19.67 -6.21 -4.31
N THR A 146 -19.33 -7.45 -4.66
CA THR A 146 -18.40 -8.29 -3.90
C THR A 146 -16.94 -7.89 -4.17
N ALA A 147 -16.01 -8.39 -3.34
CA ALA A 147 -14.58 -8.07 -3.44
C ALA A 147 -13.93 -8.51 -4.77
N ASP A 148 -14.55 -9.43 -5.50
CA ASP A 148 -14.16 -9.90 -6.84
C ASP A 148 -14.90 -9.18 -7.99
N TYR A 149 -15.51 -8.02 -7.71
CA TYR A 149 -16.26 -7.19 -8.68
C TYR A 149 -17.45 -7.90 -9.35
N ARG A 150 -17.95 -8.97 -8.74
CA ARG A 150 -19.18 -9.62 -9.19
C ARG A 150 -20.38 -8.94 -8.54
N THR A 151 -21.45 -8.80 -9.33
CA THR A 151 -22.72 -8.30 -8.83
C THR A 151 -23.52 -9.48 -8.31
N ALA A 152 -23.71 -9.56 -7.00
CA ALA A 152 -24.66 -10.50 -6.42
C ALA A 152 -26.06 -9.86 -6.47
N SER A 153 -26.97 -10.45 -7.25
CA SER A 153 -28.39 -10.17 -7.12
C SER A 153 -28.83 -10.65 -5.74
N TYR A 154 -29.26 -9.75 -4.87
CA TYR A 154 -29.83 -10.13 -3.58
C TYR A 154 -31.04 -11.05 -3.80
N GLU A 155 -30.89 -12.37 -3.60
CA GLU A 155 -32.02 -13.15 -3.09
C GLU A 155 -32.24 -12.71 -1.65
N LYS A 156 -33.28 -11.91 -1.45
CA LYS A 156 -33.81 -11.57 -0.13
C LYS A 156 -34.16 -12.87 0.59
N LEU A 157 -33.41 -13.23 1.62
CA LEU A 157 -33.83 -14.23 2.61
C LEU A 157 -33.85 -13.54 3.98
N PHE A 158 -35.07 -13.06 4.28
CA PHE A 158 -35.60 -12.59 5.57
C PHE A 158 -35.02 -11.29 6.13
#